data_AF-A0AAE1ALM2-F1
#
_entry.id   AF-A0AAE1ALM2-F1
#
_cell.length_a   1.000
_cell.length_b   1.000
_cell.length_c   1.000
_cell.angle_alpha   90.00
_cell.angle_beta   90.00
_cell.angle_gamma   90.00
#
_symmetry.space_group_name_H-M   'P 1'
#
loop_
_entity.id
_entity.type
_entity.pdbx_description
1 polymer ?
#
loop_
_entity_poly.entity_id
_entity_poly.type
_entity_poly.pdbx_seq_one_letter_code
_entity_poly.pdbx_strand_id
1 'polypeptide(L)'
;MNWRLCEEEDELSEVEPDAVPSEVRDWLALTFTRSMSNMKRKGEDKPRFRSVAHAIRAGIMVDRIYRRMSSSVGLHVPPHVLILLKTLDDWSFNVFTVNDASDNHALKFVGYELLQKYDLITKFKINTQ
;
A
#
# COMPACT_ATOMS: atom_id res chain seq x y z
N MET A 1 -27.38 6.89 -27.62
CA MET A 1 -27.32 7.51 -26.28
C MET A 1 -25.95 8.12 -26.12
N ASN A 2 -25.91 9.44 -25.93
CA ASN A 2 -24.72 10.27 -25.98
C ASN A 2 -24.18 10.39 -24.54
N TRP A 3 -22.99 9.86 -24.28
CA TRP A 3 -22.33 9.98 -22.99
C TRP A 3 -21.84 11.42 -22.82
N ARG A 4 -22.67 12.29 -22.22
CA ARG A 4 -22.23 13.58 -21.68
C ARG A 4 -21.43 13.35 -20.40
N LEU A 5 -20.24 12.79 -20.56
CA LEU A 5 -19.16 12.85 -19.58
C LEU A 5 -18.23 13.95 -20.09
N CYS A 6 -18.34 15.21 -19.63
CA CYS A 6 -17.29 16.25 -19.75
C CYS A 6 -17.72 17.69 -19.32
N GLU A 7 -18.86 17.91 -18.66
CA GLU A 7 -19.27 19.28 -18.25
C GLU A 7 -19.81 19.32 -16.83
N GLU A 8 -19.20 18.59 -15.89
CA GLU A 8 -19.14 19.12 -14.52
C GLU A 8 -17.85 19.91 -14.45
N GLU A 9 -18.04 21.21 -14.42
CA GLU A 9 -17.03 22.25 -14.34
C GLU A 9 -15.95 21.89 -13.32
N ASP A 10 -14.73 22.12 -13.75
CA ASP A 10 -13.52 22.19 -12.94
C ASP A 10 -13.68 23.35 -11.92
N GLU A 11 -14.56 23.21 -10.92
CA GLU A 11 -14.81 24.18 -9.83
C GLU A 11 -13.58 24.39 -8.91
N LEU A 12 -12.41 23.89 -9.32
CA LEU A 12 -11.11 24.16 -8.70
C LEU A 12 -10.24 25.12 -9.54
N SER A 13 -10.75 25.65 -10.65
CA SER A 13 -9.97 26.51 -11.57
C SER A 13 -9.69 27.94 -11.06
N GLU A 14 -10.14 28.31 -9.86
CA GLU A 14 -9.96 29.66 -9.30
C GLU A 14 -9.04 29.71 -8.07
N VAL A 15 -8.09 28.78 -7.93
CA VAL A 15 -6.99 28.99 -6.97
C VAL A 15 -5.97 29.92 -7.60
N GLU A 16 -5.85 31.14 -7.07
CA GLU A 16 -4.80 32.09 -7.45
C GLU A 16 -3.42 31.39 -7.33
N PRO A 17 -2.68 31.22 -8.44
CA PRO A 17 -1.47 30.38 -8.47
C PRO A 17 -0.39 30.89 -7.51
N ASP A 18 -0.43 32.16 -7.12
CA ASP A 18 0.53 32.81 -6.22
C ASP A 18 0.33 32.45 -4.73
N ALA A 19 -0.76 31.77 -4.37
CA ALA A 19 -1.02 31.33 -2.99
C ALA A 19 -0.18 30.11 -2.57
N VAL A 20 0.36 29.35 -3.52
CA VAL A 20 1.09 28.09 -3.27
C VAL A 20 2.57 28.28 -3.59
N PRO A 21 3.50 28.01 -2.66
CA PRO A 21 4.94 28.09 -2.93
C PRO A 21 5.36 27.25 -4.15
N SER A 22 6.32 27.75 -4.93
CA SER A 22 6.83 27.07 -6.13
C SER A 22 7.26 25.63 -5.86
N GLU A 23 7.89 25.39 -4.71
CA GLU A 23 8.37 24.08 -4.28
C GLU A 23 7.21 23.08 -4.10
N VAL A 24 6.07 23.55 -3.59
CA VAL A 24 4.88 22.71 -3.41
C VAL A 24 4.25 22.40 -4.77
N ARG A 25 4.16 23.39 -5.67
CA ARG A 25 3.65 23.17 -7.04
C ARG A 25 4.52 22.19 -7.81
N ASP A 26 5.83 22.35 -7.72
CA ASP A 26 6.80 21.46 -8.37
C ASP A 26 6.72 20.04 -7.79
N TRP A 27 6.60 19.90 -6.46
CA TRP A 27 6.41 18.60 -5.81
C TRP A 27 5.10 17.92 -6.24
N LEU A 28 4.00 18.67 -6.29
CA LEU A 28 2.71 18.18 -6.77
C LEU A 28 2.77 17.74 -8.23
N ALA A 29 3.39 18.56 -9.10
CA ALA A 29 3.55 18.24 -10.51
C ALA A 29 4.39 16.96 -10.72
N LEU A 30 5.49 16.81 -9.98
CA LEU A 30 6.35 15.62 -10.02
C LEU A 30 5.66 14.36 -9.48
N THR A 31 4.79 14.51 -8.49
CA THR A 31 4.14 13.38 -7.79
C THR A 31 2.86 12.92 -8.50
N PHE A 32 2.04 13.85 -8.97
CA PHE A 32 0.67 13.57 -9.44
C PHE A 32 0.48 13.68 -10.96
N THR A 33 1.47 14.18 -11.72
CA THR A 33 1.38 14.22 -13.19
C THR A 33 2.29 13.19 -13.84
N ARG A 34 1.90 12.70 -15.02
CA ARG A 34 2.71 11.78 -15.83
C ARG A 34 3.96 12.43 -16.47
N SER A 35 4.23 13.72 -16.24
CA SER A 35 5.36 14.46 -16.82
C SER A 35 6.71 14.12 -16.16
N MET A 36 7.03 12.82 -16.14
CA MET A 36 8.33 12.27 -15.73
C MET A 36 9.08 11.67 -16.93
N SER A 37 8.59 11.87 -18.16
CA SER A 37 9.25 11.38 -19.38
C SER A 37 10.53 12.13 -19.77
N ASN A 38 10.83 13.27 -19.12
CA ASN A 38 12.06 14.02 -19.36
C ASN A 38 13.16 13.80 -18.30
N MET A 39 12.91 12.96 -17.28
CA MET A 39 13.99 12.44 -16.46
C MET A 39 14.69 11.35 -17.27
N LYS A 40 15.65 11.79 -18.11
CA LYS A 40 16.55 10.97 -18.92
C LYS A 40 16.75 9.60 -18.27
N ARG A 41 16.40 8.55 -19.02
CA ARG A 41 16.87 7.18 -18.80
C ARG A 41 18.38 7.25 -18.57
N LYS A 42 18.79 7.29 -17.30
CA LYS A 42 20.20 7.29 -16.92
C LYS A 42 20.66 5.85 -17.11
N GLY A 43 21.12 5.58 -18.33
CA GLY A 43 21.93 4.43 -18.73
C GLY A 43 21.47 3.08 -18.19
N GLU A 44 20.84 2.27 -19.04
CA GLU A 44 20.93 0.82 -18.88
C GLU A 44 22.39 0.39 -19.08
N ASP A 45 23.20 0.54 -18.04
CA ASP A 45 24.40 -0.25 -17.88
C ASP A 45 23.95 -1.69 -17.64
N LYS A 46 24.34 -2.61 -18.54
CA LYS A 46 24.28 -4.07 -18.36
C LYS A 46 24.39 -4.43 -16.87
N PRO A 47 23.43 -5.15 -16.27
CA PRO A 47 23.40 -5.36 -14.83
C PRO A 47 24.71 -6.02 -14.38
N ARG A 48 25.53 -5.25 -13.65
CA ARG A 48 26.82 -5.74 -13.14
C ARG A 48 26.54 -6.88 -12.18
N PHE A 49 27.41 -7.91 -12.14
CA PHE A 49 27.27 -9.06 -11.23
C PHE A 49 26.99 -8.65 -9.78
N ARG A 50 27.57 -7.54 -9.32
CA ARG A 50 27.29 -6.97 -8.00
C ARG A 50 25.81 -6.58 -7.83
N SER A 51 25.18 -5.93 -8.80
CA SER A 51 23.75 -5.57 -8.75
C SER A 51 22.86 -6.82 -8.70
N VAL A 52 23.16 -7.83 -9.54
CA VAL A 52 22.48 -9.14 -9.51
C VAL A 52 22.61 -9.81 -8.14
N ALA A 53 23.82 -9.82 -7.56
CA ALA A 53 24.07 -10.38 -6.24
C ALA A 53 23.35 -9.61 -5.11
N HIS A 54 23.16 -8.29 -5.23
CA HIS A 54 22.36 -7.52 -4.28
C HIS A 54 20.88 -7.83 -4.42
N ALA A 55 20.37 -7.93 -5.65
CA ALA A 55 18.98 -8.30 -5.91
C ALA A 55 18.66 -9.72 -5.41
N ILE A 56 19.55 -10.70 -5.64
CA ILE A 56 19.38 -12.06 -5.11
C ILE A 56 19.38 -12.06 -3.58
N ARG A 57 20.33 -11.37 -2.94
CA ARG A 57 20.38 -11.27 -1.46
C ARG A 57 19.15 -10.59 -0.88
N ALA A 58 18.69 -9.50 -1.51
CA ALA A 58 17.46 -8.83 -1.11
C ALA A 58 16.25 -9.76 -1.27
N GLY A 59 16.15 -10.49 -2.39
CA GLY A 59 15.09 -11.48 -2.63
C GLY A 59 15.08 -12.58 -1.57
N ILE A 60 16.24 -13.17 -1.25
CA ILE A 60 16.36 -14.19 -0.19
C ILE A 60 16.01 -13.61 1.19
N MET A 61 16.42 -12.38 1.49
CA MET A 61 16.10 -11.73 2.77
C MET A 61 14.61 -11.47 2.90
N VAL A 62 13.97 -10.94 1.86
CA VAL A 62 12.52 -10.72 1.79
C VAL A 62 11.78 -12.05 1.93
N ASP A 63 12.21 -13.08 1.21
CA ASP A 63 11.63 -14.42 1.28
C ASP A 63 11.79 -15.05 2.68
N ARG A 64 12.94 -14.89 3.33
CA ARG A 64 13.16 -15.33 4.72
C ARG A 64 12.29 -14.55 5.70
N ILE A 65 12.10 -13.25 5.50
CA ILE A 65 11.16 -12.43 6.29
C ILE A 65 9.74 -12.98 6.09
N TYR A 66 9.33 -13.23 4.84
CA TYR A 66 8.01 -13.75 4.51
C TYR A 66 7.77 -15.13 5.14
N ARG A 67 8.71 -16.07 5.02
CA ARG A 67 8.65 -17.39 5.66
C ARG A 67 8.60 -17.31 7.19
N ARG A 68 9.36 -16.40 7.80
CA ARG A 68 9.33 -16.19 9.26
C ARG A 68 7.99 -15.64 9.72
N MET A 69 7.36 -14.79 8.89
CA MET A 69 6.03 -14.24 9.16
C MET A 69 4.90 -15.25 8.86
N SER A 70 5.12 -16.19 7.94
CA SER A 70 4.17 -17.22 7.51
C SER A 70 4.26 -18.53 8.33
N SER A 71 4.42 -18.44 9.66
CA SER A 71 4.18 -19.63 10.50
C SER A 71 2.69 -19.96 10.45
N SER A 72 2.36 -20.95 9.65
CA SER A 72 1.03 -21.32 9.19
C SER A 72 0.36 -22.31 10.14
N VAL A 73 0.30 -21.94 11.41
CA VAL A 73 -0.76 -22.43 12.30
C VAL A 73 -1.85 -21.35 12.24
N GLY A 74 -3.10 -21.75 11.99
CA GLY A 74 -4.22 -20.83 11.75
C GLY A 74 -4.16 -19.58 12.64
N LEU A 75 -4.38 -18.40 12.06
CA LEU A 75 -4.09 -17.14 12.72
C LEU A 75 -4.84 -17.02 14.05
N HIS A 76 -4.11 -17.18 15.15
CA HIS A 76 -4.65 -16.92 16.48
C HIS A 76 -4.65 -15.40 16.70
N VAL A 77 -5.82 -14.78 16.58
CA VAL A 77 -6.02 -13.36 16.86
C VAL A 77 -6.20 -13.17 18.38
N PRO A 78 -5.30 -12.43 19.06
CA PRO A 78 -5.47 -12.15 20.47
C PRO A 78 -6.80 -11.41 20.74
N PRO A 79 -7.51 -11.69 21.85
CA PRO A 79 -8.82 -11.09 22.12
C PRO A 79 -8.82 -9.56 22.12
N HIS A 80 -7.75 -8.94 22.62
CA HIS A 80 -7.62 -7.48 22.66
C HIS A 80 -7.45 -6.85 21.27
N VAL A 81 -6.81 -7.56 20.33
CA VAL A 81 -6.73 -7.13 18.92
C VAL A 81 -8.09 -7.30 18.24
N LEU A 82 -8.79 -8.41 18.51
CA LEU A 82 -10.11 -8.69 17.93
C LEU A 82 -11.14 -7.61 18.28
N ILE A 83 -11.10 -7.07 19.50
CA ILE A 83 -12.00 -5.98 19.91
C ILE A 83 -11.79 -4.74 19.03
N LEU A 84 -10.53 -4.39 18.74
CA LEU A 84 -10.19 -3.23 17.92
C LEU A 84 -10.58 -3.43 16.45
N LEU A 85 -10.49 -4.65 15.94
CA LEU A 85 -10.88 -4.97 14.55
C LEU A 85 -12.39 -4.86 14.28
N LYS A 86 -13.23 -4.79 15.32
CA LYS A 86 -14.68 -4.62 15.13
C LYS A 86 -15.07 -3.31 14.46
N THR A 87 -14.24 -2.27 14.59
CA THR A 87 -14.47 -0.96 13.98
C THR A 87 -13.78 -0.81 12.63
N LEU A 88 -13.32 -1.91 12.01
CA LEU A 88 -12.53 -1.88 10.76
C LEU A 88 -13.28 -1.30 9.56
N ASP A 89 -14.61 -1.27 9.57
CA ASP A 89 -15.41 -0.61 8.51
C ASP A 89 -15.66 0.88 8.76
N ASP A 90 -15.28 1.40 9.93
CA ASP A 90 -15.44 2.81 10.26
C ASP A 90 -14.28 3.62 9.65
N TRP A 91 -14.60 4.76 9.03
CA TRP A 91 -13.61 5.71 8.54
C TRP A 91 -12.68 6.22 9.65
N SER A 92 -13.17 6.25 10.89
CA SER A 92 -12.39 6.63 12.06
C SER A 92 -11.51 5.51 12.64
N PHE A 93 -11.43 4.35 11.97
CA PHE A 93 -10.62 3.22 12.42
C PHE A 93 -9.16 3.60 12.67
N ASN A 94 -8.70 3.39 13.90
CA ASN A 94 -7.34 3.72 14.30
C ASN A 94 -6.40 2.51 14.13
N VAL A 95 -5.74 2.45 12.98
CA VAL A 95 -4.77 1.40 12.66
C VAL A 95 -3.56 1.39 13.61
N PHE A 96 -3.19 2.54 14.19
CA PHE A 96 -2.04 2.63 15.10
C PHE A 96 -2.33 1.92 16.43
N THR A 97 -3.55 2.03 16.96
CA THR A 97 -3.96 1.28 18.15
C THR A 97 -3.89 -0.23 17.92
N VAL A 98 -4.29 -0.70 16.74
CA VAL A 98 -4.12 -2.10 16.35
C VAL A 98 -2.64 -2.47 16.25
N ASN A 99 -1.81 -1.59 15.70
CA ASN A 99 -0.36 -1.82 15.58
C ASN A 99 0.31 -2.03 16.94
N ASP A 100 0.00 -1.17 17.91
CA ASP A 100 0.54 -1.26 19.26
C ASP A 100 0.03 -2.51 19.99
N ALA A 101 -1.27 -2.79 19.88
CA ALA A 101 -1.89 -3.99 20.45
C ALA A 101 -1.39 -5.31 19.84
N SER A 102 -0.81 -5.27 18.65
CA SER A 102 -0.41 -6.45 17.88
C SER A 102 1.11 -6.65 17.78
N ASP A 103 1.89 -5.98 18.63
CA ASP A 103 3.36 -6.01 18.60
C ASP A 103 3.94 -5.64 17.21
N ASN A 104 3.41 -4.58 16.60
CA ASN A 104 3.75 -4.11 15.24
C ASN A 104 3.34 -5.04 14.09
N HIS A 105 2.25 -5.80 14.26
CA HIS A 105 1.72 -6.70 13.23
C HIS A 105 0.35 -6.27 12.67
N ALA A 106 0.02 -4.97 12.67
CA ALA A 106 -1.28 -4.47 12.21
C ALA A 106 -1.66 -4.99 10.81
N LEU A 107 -0.71 -4.97 9.87
CA LEU A 107 -0.95 -5.45 8.50
C LEU A 107 -1.39 -6.91 8.45
N LYS A 108 -0.80 -7.78 9.30
CA LYS A 108 -1.14 -9.20 9.38
C LYS A 108 -2.59 -9.39 9.81
N PHE A 109 -2.99 -8.70 10.87
CA PHE A 109 -4.31 -8.84 11.47
C PHE A 109 -5.42 -8.17 10.65
N VAL A 110 -5.18 -6.94 10.18
CA VAL A 110 -6.11 -6.21 9.29
C VAL A 110 -6.30 -6.96 7.97
N GLY A 111 -5.20 -7.41 7.36
CA GLY A 111 -5.24 -8.16 6.11
C GLY A 111 -6.00 -9.49 6.25
N TYR A 112 -5.76 -10.23 7.32
CA TYR A 112 -6.48 -11.48 7.58
C TYR A 112 -7.97 -11.25 7.83
N GLU A 113 -8.32 -10.25 8.66
CA GLU A 113 -9.72 -9.91 8.93
C GLU A 113 -10.46 -9.53 7.66
N LEU A 114 -9.87 -8.72 6.78
CA LEU A 114 -10.43 -8.38 5.48
C LEU A 114 -10.64 -9.63 4.61
N LEU A 115 -9.63 -10.49 4.49
CA LEU A 115 -9.72 -11.71 3.69
C LEU A 115 -10.79 -12.67 4.21
N GLN A 116 -10.94 -12.78 5.53
CA GLN A 116 -11.94 -13.63 6.17
C GLN A 116 -13.34 -13.04 6.03
N LYS A 117 -13.52 -11.75 6.33
CA LYS A 117 -14.80 -11.05 6.29
C LYS A 117 -15.45 -11.04 4.90
N TYR A 118 -14.64 -10.87 3.86
CA TYR A 118 -15.11 -10.91 2.48
C TYR A 118 -15.06 -12.31 1.84
N ASP A 119 -14.84 -13.36 2.64
CA ASP A 119 -14.74 -14.76 2.22
C ASP A 119 -13.74 -15.01 1.07
N LEU A 120 -12.69 -14.18 1.00
CA LEU A 120 -11.69 -14.23 -0.07
C LEU A 120 -10.77 -15.44 0.07
N ILE A 121 -10.54 -15.90 1.30
CA ILE A 121 -9.76 -17.11 1.59
C ILE A 121 -10.40 -18.32 0.90
N THR A 122 -11.70 -18.52 1.12
CA THR A 122 -12.48 -19.61 0.53
C THR A 122 -12.61 -19.44 -0.98
N LYS A 123 -13.03 -18.24 -1.42
CA LYS A 123 -13.29 -17.92 -2.83
C LYS A 123 -12.08 -18.19 -3.72
N PHE A 124 -10.88 -17.84 -3.25
CA PHE A 124 -9.65 -18.00 -4.01
C PHE A 124 -8.80 -19.21 -3.59
N LYS A 125 -9.29 -20.05 -2.66
CA LYS A 125 -8.57 -21.22 -2.16
C LYS A 125 -7.17 -20.86 -1.65
N ILE A 126 -7.06 -19.75 -0.92
CA ILE A 126 -5.80 -19.27 -0.37
C ILE A 126 -5.35 -20.25 0.71
N ASN A 127 -4.15 -20.80 0.56
CA ASN A 127 -3.61 -21.69 1.56
C ASN A 127 -3.25 -20.91 2.84
N THR A 128 -3.86 -21.29 3.96
CA THR A 128 -3.60 -20.74 5.29
C THR A 128 -2.71 -21.66 6.15
N GLN A 129 -2.30 -22.80 5.61
CA GLN A 129 -1.44 -23.83 6.20
C GLN A 129 -0.05 -23.88 5.56
#